data_AF-A0A9N8V7B1-F1
#
_entry.id   AF-A0A9N8V7B1-F1
#
_cell.length_a   1.000
_cell.length_b   1.000
_cell.length_c   1.000
_cell.angle_alpha   90.00
_cell.angle_beta   90.00
_cell.angle_gamma   90.00
#
_symmetry.space_group_name_H-M   'P 1'
#
loop_
_entity.id
_entity.type
_entity.pdbx_description
1 polymer ?
#
loop_
_entity_poly.entity_id
_entity_poly.type
_entity_poly.pdbx_seq_one_letter_code
_entity_poly.pdbx_strand_id
1 'polypeptide(L)'
;MVDPPIRFKPGDDTQGFSVTNGPTKDEPCAGNAQGPVKAEFKAGEIIPIKWKITAAHRGTCTVQLSTTGKDTDFKDIKKLDKCADENGDFSEKVTLPNVNCERCTLRFRWDAEVTKELYINCADIKIGKGNDKRNVKGIPSISRGGRVINLDEI
;
A
#
# COMPACT_ATOMS: atom_id res chain seq x y z
N MET A 1 -10.48 -2.62 -5.33
CA MET A 1 -9.05 -2.96 -5.38
C MET A 1 -8.90 -4.47 -5.33
N VAL A 2 -7.96 -5.01 -6.10
CA VAL A 2 -7.64 -6.45 -6.14
C VAL A 2 -6.19 -6.73 -5.75
N ASP A 3 -5.28 -5.76 -5.92
CA ASP A 3 -3.86 -5.86 -5.60
C ASP A 3 -3.38 -4.50 -5.05
N PRO A 4 -2.70 -4.44 -3.88
CA PRO A 4 -2.35 -5.54 -2.97
C PRO A 4 -3.56 -6.33 -2.44
N PRO A 5 -3.38 -7.58 -1.97
CA PRO A 5 -4.47 -8.42 -1.51
C PRO A 5 -5.30 -7.74 -0.41
N ILE A 6 -6.60 -7.64 -0.64
CA ILE A 6 -7.52 -6.94 0.26
C ILE A 6 -7.93 -7.80 1.45
N ARG A 7 -8.42 -7.15 2.50
CA ARG A 7 -9.15 -7.80 3.58
C ARG A 7 -10.45 -8.38 3.05
N PHE A 8 -10.77 -9.58 3.50
CA PHE A 8 -12.05 -10.23 3.29
C PHE A 8 -12.79 -10.37 4.60
N LYS A 9 -14.13 -10.49 4.54
CA LYS A 9 -14.90 -10.90 5.72
C LYS A 9 -14.48 -12.33 6.09
N PRO A 10 -14.46 -12.69 7.39
CA PRO A 10 -14.23 -14.07 7.79
C PRO A 10 -15.18 -15.02 7.04
N GLY A 11 -14.61 -16.04 6.36
CA GLY A 11 -15.36 -17.01 5.55
C GLY A 11 -15.59 -16.64 4.08
N ASP A 12 -15.16 -15.45 3.65
CA ASP A 12 -15.27 -14.98 2.25
C ASP A 12 -13.94 -15.14 1.48
N ASP A 13 -12.86 -15.53 2.17
CA ASP A 13 -11.52 -15.77 1.62
C ASP A 13 -11.42 -16.96 0.66
N THR A 14 -12.47 -17.78 0.59
CA THR A 14 -12.52 -19.00 -0.25
C THR A 14 -13.58 -18.97 -1.35
N GLN A 15 -14.49 -17.99 -1.38
CA GLN A 15 -15.61 -17.99 -2.33
C GLN A 15 -15.49 -16.96 -3.46
N GLY A 16 -14.55 -16.03 -3.40
CA GLY A 16 -14.19 -15.15 -4.53
C GLY A 16 -15.31 -14.26 -5.09
N PHE A 17 -16.45 -14.16 -4.39
CA PHE A 17 -17.68 -13.62 -5.00
C PHE A 17 -18.53 -12.67 -4.14
N SER A 18 -18.24 -12.34 -2.87
CA SER A 18 -19.28 -11.64 -2.10
C SER A 18 -18.84 -10.49 -1.19
N VAL A 19 -19.59 -9.39 -1.25
CA VAL A 19 -19.64 -8.25 -0.29
C VAL A 19 -18.45 -7.30 -0.24
N THR A 20 -17.20 -7.74 -0.41
CA THR A 20 -16.03 -6.84 -0.32
C THR A 20 -15.96 -5.79 -1.44
N ASN A 21 -16.67 -5.98 -2.56
CA ASN A 21 -16.68 -5.07 -3.70
C ASN A 21 -17.97 -4.24 -3.84
N GLY A 22 -18.88 -4.34 -2.86
CA GLY A 22 -20.13 -3.58 -2.86
C GLY A 22 -19.98 -2.18 -2.27
N PRO A 23 -21.01 -1.33 -2.45
CA PRO A 23 -21.06 -0.05 -1.76
C PRO A 23 -21.19 -0.26 -0.25
N THR A 24 -20.66 0.66 0.55
CA THR A 24 -20.62 0.58 2.01
C THR A 24 -20.87 1.93 2.66
N LYS A 25 -21.30 1.90 3.92
CA LYS A 25 -21.32 3.06 4.83
C LYS A 25 -20.32 2.91 5.98
N ASP A 26 -19.64 1.77 6.05
CA ASP A 26 -18.80 1.38 7.18
C ASP A 26 -17.36 1.79 6.92
N GLU A 27 -16.94 2.92 7.50
CA GLU A 27 -15.54 3.32 7.51
C GLU A 27 -14.77 2.68 8.69
N PRO A 28 -13.45 2.51 8.58
CA PRO A 28 -12.60 2.92 7.46
C PRO A 28 -12.41 1.87 6.37
N CYS A 29 -12.85 0.62 6.59
CA CYS A 29 -12.49 -0.54 5.76
C CYS A 29 -13.69 -1.45 5.40
N ALA A 30 -14.87 -0.87 5.17
CA ALA A 30 -16.12 -1.58 4.87
C ALA A 30 -16.53 -2.60 5.95
N GLY A 31 -16.22 -2.29 7.21
CA GLY A 31 -16.44 -3.19 8.36
C GLY A 31 -15.48 -4.39 8.44
N ASN A 32 -14.49 -4.48 7.54
CA ASN A 32 -13.53 -5.59 7.55
C ASN A 32 -12.42 -5.36 8.58
N ALA A 33 -12.37 -6.24 9.57
CA ALA A 33 -11.33 -6.26 10.59
C ALA A 33 -9.93 -6.47 9.97
N GLN A 34 -8.91 -5.95 10.64
CA GLN A 34 -7.52 -6.16 10.27
C GLN A 34 -7.16 -7.64 10.18
N GLY A 35 -6.52 -8.03 9.08
CA GLY A 35 -6.00 -9.37 8.84
C GLY A 35 -4.48 -9.44 9.01
N PRO A 36 -3.82 -10.58 8.74
CA PRO A 36 -2.36 -10.62 8.70
C PRO A 36 -1.81 -9.73 7.57
N VAL A 37 -0.57 -9.25 7.71
CA VAL A 37 0.15 -8.59 6.61
C VAL A 37 0.24 -9.55 5.42
N LYS A 38 -0.22 -9.09 4.25
CA LYS A 38 -0.26 -9.90 3.03
C LYS A 38 0.79 -9.51 1.99
N ALA A 39 1.40 -8.33 2.13
CA ALA A 39 2.46 -7.85 1.25
C ALA A 39 3.48 -7.00 2.02
N GLU A 40 4.74 -7.08 1.60
CA GLU A 40 5.83 -6.28 2.15
C GLU A 40 6.46 -5.43 1.05
N PHE A 41 6.63 -4.14 1.34
CA PHE A 41 7.22 -3.16 0.44
C PHE A 41 8.29 -2.37 1.16
N LYS A 42 9.05 -1.57 0.41
CA LYS A 42 10.05 -0.64 0.92
C LYS A 42 9.54 0.79 0.91
N ALA A 43 10.01 1.59 1.86
CA ALA A 43 9.76 3.02 1.86
C ALA A 43 10.23 3.65 0.53
N GLY A 44 9.40 4.49 -0.08
CA GLY A 44 9.67 5.11 -1.38
C GLY A 44 9.49 4.19 -2.61
N GLU A 45 9.08 2.94 -2.42
CA GLU A 45 8.86 1.99 -3.51
C GLU A 45 7.67 2.40 -4.40
N ILE A 46 7.80 2.17 -5.70
CA ILE A 46 6.71 2.35 -6.65
C ILE A 46 6.03 0.99 -6.84
N ILE A 47 4.79 0.89 -6.39
CA ILE A 47 3.99 -0.35 -6.43
C ILE A 47 2.82 -0.21 -7.42
N PRO A 48 2.39 -1.28 -8.08
CA PRO A 48 1.12 -1.28 -8.80
C PRO A 48 -0.04 -1.37 -7.80
N ILE A 49 -1.05 -0.52 -7.98
CA ILE A 49 -2.38 -0.71 -7.40
C ILE A 49 -3.30 -1.17 -8.52
N LYS A 50 -3.97 -2.31 -8.34
CA LYS A 50 -4.91 -2.85 -9.33
C LYS A 50 -6.32 -2.84 -8.78
N TRP A 51 -7.30 -2.55 -9.63
CA TRP A 51 -8.72 -2.60 -9.27
C TRP A 51 -9.57 -2.98 -10.47
N LYS A 52 -10.81 -3.36 -10.20
CA LYS A 52 -11.80 -3.74 -11.20
C LYS A 52 -13.05 -2.90 -11.04
N ILE A 53 -13.59 -2.43 -12.15
CA ILE A 53 -14.87 -1.72 -12.22
C ILE A 53 -15.81 -2.55 -13.09
N THR A 54 -16.91 -3.01 -12.51
CA THR A 54 -17.96 -3.77 -13.21
C THR A 54 -19.14 -2.89 -13.62
N ALA A 55 -19.30 -1.74 -12.97
CA ALA A 55 -20.29 -0.71 -13.31
C ALA A 55 -19.65 0.68 -13.16
N ALA A 56 -19.39 1.35 -14.28
CA ALA A 56 -18.73 2.64 -14.34
C ALA A 56 -19.65 3.78 -13.88
N HIS A 57 -19.59 4.11 -12.59
CA HIS A 57 -20.35 5.21 -12.00
C HIS A 57 -19.55 6.51 -11.87
N ARG A 58 -18.39 6.63 -12.55
CA ARG A 58 -17.49 7.79 -12.52
C ARG A 58 -17.13 8.21 -11.09
N GLY A 59 -16.58 9.41 -10.93
CA GLY A 59 -16.30 10.00 -9.64
C GLY A 59 -14.82 9.97 -9.27
N THR A 60 -14.53 9.93 -7.97
CA THR A 60 -13.16 10.10 -7.47
C THR A 60 -12.68 8.83 -6.83
N CYS A 61 -11.54 8.31 -7.29
CA CYS A 61 -10.81 7.27 -6.57
C CYS A 61 -9.50 7.81 -6.00
N THR A 62 -9.22 7.41 -4.76
CA THR A 62 -7.99 7.74 -4.05
C THR A 62 -7.37 6.49 -3.45
N VAL A 63 -6.05 6.44 -3.48
CA VAL A 63 -5.25 5.52 -2.69
C VAL A 63 -4.77 6.27 -1.46
N GLN A 64 -5.04 5.71 -0.29
CA GLN A 64 -4.77 6.31 1.01
C GLN A 64 -3.96 5.35 1.87
N LEU A 65 -3.20 5.87 2.83
CA LEU A 65 -2.36 5.09 3.73
C LEU A 65 -2.60 5.48 5.18
N SER A 66 -2.85 4.49 6.04
CA SER A 66 -2.78 4.59 7.50
C SER A 66 -1.51 3.86 7.98
N THR A 67 -0.76 4.49 8.87
CA THR A 67 0.55 3.99 9.35
C THR A 67 0.53 3.53 10.80
N THR A 68 -0.55 3.81 11.52
CA THR A 68 -0.69 3.50 12.95
C THR A 68 -0.94 2.03 13.27
N GLY A 69 -1.24 1.21 12.25
CA GLY A 69 -1.71 -0.16 12.43
C GLY A 69 -3.07 -0.25 13.13
N LYS A 70 -3.87 0.83 13.12
CA LYS A 70 -5.20 0.89 13.75
C LYS A 70 -6.28 1.48 12.85
N ASP A 71 -5.96 1.77 11.58
CA ASP A 71 -6.87 2.34 10.60
C ASP A 71 -7.43 3.74 10.99
N THR A 72 -6.64 4.57 11.68
CA THR A 72 -7.13 5.86 12.21
C THR A 72 -6.56 7.11 11.54
N ASP A 73 -5.47 6.99 10.77
CA ASP A 73 -4.67 8.12 10.27
C ASP A 73 -4.55 8.18 8.74
N PHE A 74 -5.60 7.78 8.01
CA PHE A 74 -5.54 7.73 6.54
C PHE A 74 -5.18 9.09 5.92
N LYS A 75 -4.16 9.07 5.07
CA LYS A 75 -3.74 10.19 4.23
C LYS A 75 -3.75 9.79 2.76
N ASP A 76 -4.23 10.67 1.90
CA ASP A 76 -4.16 10.49 0.45
C ASP A 76 -2.69 10.44 0.01
N ILE A 77 -2.33 9.39 -0.72
CA ILE A 77 -1.00 9.25 -1.34
C ILE A 77 -1.06 9.33 -2.87
N LYS A 78 -2.24 9.10 -3.47
CA LYS A 78 -2.47 9.26 -4.90
C LYS A 78 -3.97 9.44 -5.19
N LYS A 79 -4.32 10.40 -6.05
CA LYS A 79 -5.61 10.43 -6.75
C LYS A 79 -5.48 9.70 -8.08
N LEU A 80 -6.46 8.86 -8.42
CA LEU A 80 -6.48 8.07 -9.64
C LEU A 80 -7.42 8.72 -10.65
N ASP A 81 -6.87 9.21 -11.75
CA ASP A 81 -7.66 9.84 -12.81
C ASP A 81 -8.43 8.79 -13.60
N LYS A 82 -9.68 9.11 -13.98
CA LYS A 82 -10.57 8.25 -14.79
C LYS A 82 -10.74 6.82 -14.25
N CYS A 83 -10.64 6.64 -12.94
CA CYS A 83 -10.56 5.33 -12.31
C CYS A 83 -11.82 4.45 -12.47
N ALA A 84 -12.96 5.05 -12.78
CA ALA A 84 -14.25 4.38 -12.92
C ALA A 84 -15.11 5.02 -14.03
N ASP A 85 -14.45 5.60 -15.03
CA ASP A 85 -15.12 6.20 -16.19
C ASP A 85 -15.58 5.13 -17.19
N GLU A 86 -14.97 3.94 -17.15
CA GLU A 86 -15.33 2.77 -17.95
C GLU A 86 -15.25 1.48 -17.12
N ASN A 87 -15.86 0.41 -17.64
CA ASN A 87 -15.76 -0.92 -17.03
C ASN A 87 -14.44 -1.57 -17.45
N GLY A 88 -13.81 -2.30 -16.54
CA GLY A 88 -12.57 -3.01 -16.86
C GLY A 88 -11.72 -3.35 -15.65
N ASP A 89 -10.55 -3.92 -15.95
CA ASP A 89 -9.47 -4.14 -15.01
C ASP A 89 -8.41 -3.06 -15.23
N PHE A 90 -8.02 -2.38 -14.15
CA PHE A 90 -7.14 -1.22 -14.18
C PHE A 90 -5.92 -1.43 -13.30
N SER A 91 -4.85 -0.71 -13.62
CA SER A 91 -3.61 -0.68 -12.83
C SER A 91 -2.97 0.69 -12.93
N GLU A 92 -2.53 1.25 -11.80
CA GLU A 92 -1.78 2.50 -11.74
C GLU A 92 -0.57 2.36 -10.80
N LYS A 93 0.54 3.02 -11.14
CA LYS A 93 1.74 3.04 -10.30
C LYS A 93 1.60 4.10 -9.20
N VAL A 94 1.80 3.68 -7.95
CA VAL A 94 1.75 4.54 -6.77
C VAL A 94 3.10 4.50 -6.06
N THR A 95 3.66 5.67 -5.76
CA THR A 95 4.87 5.78 -4.94
C THR A 95 4.46 5.75 -3.46
N LEU A 96 4.93 4.76 -2.71
CA LEU A 96 4.75 4.73 -1.27
C LEU A 96 5.54 5.86 -0.61
N PRO A 97 5.01 6.50 0.44
CA PRO A 97 5.75 7.52 1.15
C PRO A 97 7.00 6.94 1.83
N ASN A 98 7.98 7.82 2.13
CA ASN A 98 9.21 7.45 2.84
C ASN A 98 8.94 7.26 4.34
N VAL A 99 8.13 6.26 4.69
CA VAL A 99 7.75 5.91 6.07
C VAL A 99 8.01 4.43 6.32
N ASN A 100 8.17 4.04 7.59
CA ASN A 100 8.27 2.65 7.98
C ASN A 100 7.07 2.26 8.87
N CYS A 101 6.54 1.06 8.69
CA CYS A 101 5.48 0.51 9.50
C CYS A 101 5.49 -1.02 9.41
N GLU A 102 5.40 -1.69 10.57
CA GLU A 102 5.27 -3.15 10.63
C GLU A 102 3.86 -3.62 10.21
N ARG A 103 2.88 -2.73 10.35
CA ARG A 103 1.50 -2.94 9.94
C ARG A 103 0.90 -1.62 9.51
N CYS A 104 0.80 -1.44 8.21
CA CYS A 104 0.12 -0.34 7.54
C CYS A 104 -1.15 -0.84 6.87
N THR A 105 -2.03 0.10 6.55
CA THR A 105 -3.23 -0.17 5.77
C THR A 105 -3.28 0.72 4.56
N LEU A 106 -3.20 0.11 3.38
CA LEU A 106 -3.51 0.78 2.11
C LEU A 106 -5.02 0.70 1.88
N ARG A 107 -5.64 1.85 1.60
CA ARG A 107 -7.06 1.95 1.31
C ARG A 107 -7.29 2.47 -0.09
N PHE A 108 -8.02 1.73 -0.90
CA PHE A 108 -8.66 2.25 -2.10
C PHE A 108 -10.05 2.74 -1.69
N ARG A 109 -10.32 4.00 -1.97
CA ARG A 109 -11.63 4.63 -1.76
C ARG A 109 -12.13 5.12 -3.11
N TRP A 110 -13.40 4.85 -3.40
CA TRP A 110 -14.10 5.38 -4.56
C TRP A 110 -15.43 5.99 -4.13
N ASP A 111 -15.53 7.30 -4.27
CA ASP A 111 -16.77 8.06 -4.12
C ASP A 111 -17.44 8.16 -5.50
N ALA A 112 -18.46 7.31 -5.73
CA ALA A 112 -19.13 7.20 -7.01
C ALA A 112 -19.99 8.43 -7.30
N GLU A 113 -19.82 9.02 -8.48
CA GLU A 113 -20.51 10.27 -8.83
C GLU A 113 -21.99 10.02 -9.16
N VAL A 114 -22.28 8.96 -9.92
CA VAL A 114 -23.63 8.71 -10.44
C VAL A 114 -24.58 8.23 -9.34
N THR A 115 -24.17 7.24 -8.55
CA THR A 115 -25.03 6.63 -7.52
C THR A 115 -24.87 7.23 -6.12
N LYS A 116 -23.86 8.10 -5.92
CA LYS A 116 -23.49 8.66 -4.61
C LYS A 116 -23.12 7.60 -3.57
N GLU A 117 -22.68 6.44 -4.04
CA GLU A 117 -22.23 5.33 -3.22
C GLU A 117 -20.74 5.43 -2.92
N LEU A 118 -20.34 4.87 -1.78
CA LEU A 118 -18.96 4.77 -1.34
C LEU A 118 -18.49 3.33 -1.46
N TYR A 119 -17.35 3.12 -2.10
CA TYR A 119 -16.70 1.82 -2.20
C TYR A 119 -15.33 1.91 -1.53
N ILE A 120 -15.04 0.97 -0.65
CA ILE A 120 -13.80 0.95 0.13
C ILE A 120 -13.23 -0.45 0.16
N ASN A 121 -11.93 -0.55 -0.11
CA ASN A 121 -11.15 -1.76 0.14
C ASN A 121 -9.87 -1.42 0.90
N CYS A 122 -9.51 -2.25 1.87
CA CYS A 122 -8.27 -2.11 2.63
C CYS A 122 -7.37 -3.32 2.41
N ALA A 123 -6.06 -3.11 2.33
CA ALA A 123 -5.03 -4.14 2.30
C ALA A 123 -4.03 -3.91 3.43
N ASP A 124 -3.71 -4.97 4.17
CA ASP A 124 -2.73 -4.93 5.26
C ASP A 124 -1.34 -5.24 4.72
N ILE A 125 -0.45 -4.26 4.84
CA ILE A 125 0.90 -4.30 4.28
C ILE A 125 1.94 -3.96 5.33
N LYS A 126 3.21 -4.26 5.03
CA LYS A 126 4.37 -3.77 5.76
C LYS A 126 5.19 -2.86 4.86
N ILE A 127 5.66 -1.74 5.41
CA ILE A 127 6.63 -0.87 4.73
C ILE A 127 7.91 -0.90 5.56
N GLY A 128 8.91 -1.62 5.05
CA GLY A 128 10.24 -1.68 5.62
C GLY A 128 11.14 -0.53 5.16
N LYS A 129 12.36 -0.49 5.69
CA LYS A 129 13.35 0.52 5.33
C LYS A 129 13.56 0.57 3.81
N GLY A 130 13.48 1.77 3.25
CA GLY A 130 13.84 2.06 1.87
C GLY A 130 15.33 1.80 1.62
N ASN A 131 15.71 1.62 0.36
CA ASN A 131 17.10 1.82 -0.01
C ASN A 131 17.37 3.32 0.14
N ASP A 132 18.00 3.73 1.24
CA ASP A 132 18.60 5.06 1.35
C ASP A 132 19.51 5.23 0.14
N LYS A 133 19.06 5.96 -0.89
CA LYS A 133 20.00 6.63 -1.79
C LYS A 133 20.64 7.75 -0.97
N ARG A 134 21.50 7.38 -0.03
CA ARG A 134 22.52 8.29 0.48
C ARG A 134 23.21 8.82 -0.76
N ASN A 135 22.98 10.08 -1.08
CA ASN A 135 23.82 10.81 -2.00
C ASN A 135 25.18 10.94 -1.31
N VAL A 136 25.99 9.87 -1.32
CA VAL A 136 27.38 9.91 -0.91
C VAL A 136 28.13 10.58 -2.05
N LYS A 137 27.94 11.90 -2.17
CA LYS A 137 28.88 12.74 -2.90
C LYS A 137 30.14 12.82 -2.04
N GLY A 138 31.10 11.93 -2.35
CA GLY A 138 32.51 12.08 -2.03
C GLY A 138 32.93 11.85 -0.58
N ILE A 139 33.13 10.60 -0.18
CA ILE A 139 34.23 10.25 0.73
C ILE A 139 34.89 8.99 0.17
N PRO A 140 36.16 9.03 -0.27
CA PRO A 140 36.86 7.82 -0.66
C PRO A 140 37.09 6.98 0.58
N SER A 141 36.54 5.76 0.58
CA SER A 141 36.89 4.73 1.56
C SER A 141 38.35 4.34 1.35
N ILE A 142 39.25 4.87 2.18
CA ILE A 142 40.60 4.34 2.34
C ILE A 142 40.48 2.97 3.01
N SER A 143 40.58 1.91 2.21
CA SER A 143 40.89 0.57 2.71
C SER A 143 42.39 0.54 3.03
N ARG A 144 42.77 0.89 4.26
CA ARG A 144 44.09 0.55 4.78
C ARG A 144 43.99 -0.82 5.43
N GLY A 145 44.56 -1.81 4.73
CA GLY A 145 44.84 -3.13 5.28
C GLY A 145 45.67 -2.99 6.56
N GLY A 146 45.07 -3.43 7.68
CA GLY A 146 45.77 -3.65 8.93
C GLY A 146 46.51 -4.97 8.85
N ARG A 147 47.82 -4.88 8.61
CA ARG A 147 48.80 -5.95 8.77
C ARG A 147 48.89 -6.28 10.27
N VAL A 148 48.57 -7.52 10.66
CA VAL A 148 48.96 -8.02 11.98
C VAL A 148 50.44 -8.36 11.90
N ILE A 149 51.28 -7.52 12.49
CA ILE A 149 52.66 -7.87 12.85
C ILE A 149 52.74 -7.84 14.37
N ASN A 150 52.81 -9.02 14.98
CA ASN A 150 53.36 -9.13 16.33
C ASN A 150 54.87 -9.13 16.15
N LEU A 151 55.50 -8.04 16.56
CA LEU A 151 56.93 -7.96 16.81
C LEU A 151 57.06 -7.47 18.25
N ASP A 152 57.21 -8.44 19.16
CA ASP A 152 58.13 -8.29 20.28
C ASP A 152 58.92 -9.61 20.36
N GLU A 153 60.23 -9.43 20.24
CA GLU A 153 61.34 -10.37 20.12
C GLU A 153 61.58 -11.19 21.41
N ILE A 154 62.10 -12.42 21.26
CA ILE A 154 63.41 -12.89 21.79
C ILE A 154 63.51 -12.91 23.32
#